data_AF-A0A2S9F7H0-F1
#
_entry.id   AF-A0A2S9F7H0-F1
#
_cell.length_a   1.000
_cell.length_b   1.000
_cell.length_c   1.000
_cell.angle_alpha   90.00
_cell.angle_beta   90.00
_cell.angle_gamma   90.00
#
_symmetry.space_group_name_H-M   'P 1'
#
loop_
_entity.id
_entity.type
_entity.pdbx_description
1 polymer ?
#
loop_
_entity_poly.entity_id
_entity_poly.type
_entity_poly.pdbx_seq_one_letter_code
_entity_poly.pdbx_strand_id
1 'polypeptide(L)'
;TAAFSKVTPQILLIGLGMAVLLPVVPYVLELLALRRLSTATFGILMSLEPAFALLVGFLLLDQETGVLGVVGIAAVVMAGIGAARAGGREMAVPLEVG
;
A
#
# COMPACT_ATOMS: atom_id res chain seq x y z
N THR A 1 18.05 -8.25 -26.96
CA THR A 1 19.46 -8.52 -26.60
C THR A 1 20.33 -7.28 -26.47
N ALA A 2 20.10 -6.19 -27.22
CA ALA A 2 20.89 -4.94 -27.12
C ALA A 2 20.83 -4.22 -25.75
N ALA A 3 19.76 -4.43 -24.95
CA ALA A 3 19.63 -3.83 -23.62
C ALA A 3 20.68 -4.36 -22.62
N PHE A 4 20.98 -5.67 -22.69
CA PHE A 4 21.98 -6.28 -21.81
C PHE A 4 23.41 -5.82 -22.11
N SER A 5 23.70 -5.40 -23.36
CA SER A 5 24.99 -4.78 -23.71
C SER A 5 25.23 -3.43 -23.04
N LYS A 6 24.20 -2.76 -22.51
CA LYS A 6 24.32 -1.48 -21.80
C LYS A 6 24.34 -1.62 -20.28
N VAL A 7 24.31 -2.85 -19.76
CA VAL A 7 24.34 -3.09 -18.31
C VAL A 7 25.74 -2.81 -17.79
N THR A 8 25.87 -1.73 -17.04
CA THR A 8 27.09 -1.39 -16.30
C THR A 8 26.94 -1.83 -14.84
N PRO A 9 28.05 -2.11 -14.13
CA PRO A 9 28.01 -2.42 -12.69
C PRO A 9 27.26 -1.36 -11.86
N GLN A 10 27.34 -0.09 -12.26
CA GLN A 10 26.64 1.02 -11.63
C GLN A 10 25.12 0.90 -11.76
N ILE A 11 24.61 0.55 -12.95
CA ILE A 11 23.16 0.35 -13.15
C ILE A 11 22.67 -0.86 -12.35
N LEU A 12 23.49 -1.92 -12.23
CA LEU A 12 23.17 -3.06 -11.37
C LEU A 12 23.06 -2.66 -9.90
N LEU A 13 24.00 -1.84 -9.40
CA LEU A 13 23.97 -1.33 -8.03
C LEU A 13 22.75 -0.44 -7.77
N ILE A 14 22.43 0.47 -8.69
CA ILE A 14 21.24 1.33 -8.59
C ILE A 14 19.97 0.47 -8.62
N GLY A 15 19.87 -0.47 -9.58
CA GLY A 15 18.74 -1.38 -9.70
C GLY A 15 18.54 -2.26 -8.47
N LEU A 16 19.64 -2.76 -7.89
CA LEU A 16 19.61 -3.50 -6.63
C LEU A 16 19.11 -2.60 -5.48
N GLY A 17 19.63 -1.38 -5.38
CA GLY A 17 19.18 -0.41 -4.38
C GLY A 17 17.68 -0.10 -4.52
N MET A 18 17.21 0.12 -5.76
CA MET A 18 15.79 0.32 -6.06
C MET A 18 14.95 -0.91 -5.69
N ALA A 19 15.38 -2.13 -6.06
CA ALA A 19 14.67 -3.35 -5.72
C ALA A 19 14.58 -3.58 -4.20
N VAL A 20 15.63 -3.22 -3.46
CA VAL A 20 15.63 -3.30 -2.00
C VAL A 20 14.69 -2.25 -1.39
N LEU A 21 14.84 -0.99 -1.80
CA LEU A 21 14.15 0.13 -1.17
C LEU A 21 12.66 0.25 -1.56
N LEU A 22 12.28 -0.11 -2.79
CA LEU A 22 10.93 0.08 -3.31
C LEU A 22 9.98 -1.09 -2.94
N PRO A 23 10.19 -2.35 -3.39
CA PRO A 23 9.30 -3.44 -2.97
C PRO A 23 9.79 -4.19 -1.73
N VAL A 24 11.08 -4.53 -1.60
CA VAL A 24 11.52 -5.49 -0.57
C VAL A 24 11.35 -4.93 0.84
N VAL A 25 11.88 -3.74 1.11
CA VAL A 25 11.78 -3.12 2.44
C VAL A 25 10.32 -2.85 2.81
N PRO A 26 9.49 -2.20 1.97
CA PRO A 26 8.09 -1.96 2.31
C PRO A 26 7.30 -3.25 2.52
N TYR A 27 7.51 -4.28 1.71
CA TYR A 27 6.83 -5.56 1.86
C TYR A 27 7.22 -6.27 3.16
N VAL A 28 8.50 -6.25 3.53
CA VAL A 28 8.95 -6.79 4.83
C VAL A 28 8.32 -6.03 5.99
N LEU A 29 8.23 -4.71 5.91
CA LEU A 29 7.56 -3.89 6.91
C LEU A 29 6.06 -4.17 6.99
N GLU A 30 5.41 -4.39 5.86
CA GLU A 30 4.00 -4.77 5.77
C GLU A 30 3.74 -6.11 6.45
N LEU A 31 4.54 -7.13 6.15
CA LEU A 31 4.48 -8.43 6.81
C LEU A 31 4.78 -8.34 8.31
N LEU A 32 5.72 -7.48 8.71
CA LEU A 32 6.01 -7.27 10.12
C LEU A 32 4.87 -6.54 10.83
N ALA A 33 4.22 -5.58 10.17
CA ALA A 33 3.05 -4.89 10.67
C ALA A 33 1.87 -5.85 10.86
N LEU A 34 1.61 -6.74 9.90
CA LEU A 34 0.62 -7.81 10.03
C LEU A 34 0.89 -8.74 11.21
N ARG A 35 2.17 -8.97 11.55
CA ARG A 35 2.54 -9.79 12.71
C ARG A 35 2.41 -9.06 14.06
N ARG A 36 2.36 -7.72 14.07
CA ARG A 36 2.38 -6.90 15.29
C ARG A 36 1.08 -6.14 15.55
N LEU A 37 0.27 -5.90 14.53
CA LEU A 37 -0.98 -5.15 14.59
C LEU A 37 -2.17 -6.07 14.36
N SER A 38 -3.34 -5.68 14.86
CA SER A 38 -4.58 -6.33 14.48
C SER A 38 -4.89 -6.07 13.00
N THR A 39 -5.60 -7.00 12.34
CA THR A 39 -6.03 -6.84 10.94
C THR A 39 -6.83 -5.56 10.73
N ALA A 40 -7.64 -5.15 11.71
CA ALA A 40 -8.39 -3.91 11.66
C ALA A 40 -7.47 -2.67 11.67
N THR A 41 -6.49 -2.63 12.58
CA THR A 41 -5.53 -1.51 12.67
C THR A 41 -4.68 -1.41 11.40
N PHE A 42 -4.18 -2.55 10.90
CA PHE A 42 -3.41 -2.62 9.66
C PHE A 42 -4.25 -2.15 8.46
N GLY A 43 -5.50 -2.61 8.35
CA GLY A 43 -6.42 -2.20 7.30
C GLY A 43 -6.71 -0.69 7.29
N ILE A 44 -6.81 -0.04 8.46
CA ILE A 44 -6.93 1.42 8.56
C ILE A 44 -5.69 2.10 8.00
N LEU A 45 -4.49 1.66 8.39
CA LEU A 45 -3.23 2.24 7.89
C LEU A 45 -3.11 2.07 6.37
N MET A 46 -3.42 0.90 5.83
CA MET A 46 -3.39 0.65 4.38
C MET A 46 -4.42 1.49 3.62
N SER A 47 -5.60 1.76 4.21
CA SER A 47 -6.59 2.64 3.58
C SER A 47 -6.11 4.08 3.37
N LEU A 48 -5.04 4.50 4.06
CA LEU A 48 -4.41 5.81 3.89
C LEU A 48 -3.40 5.84 2.74
N GLU A 49 -3.04 4.70 2.14
CA GLU A 49 -2.10 4.64 1.01
C GLU A 49 -2.46 5.61 -0.13
N PRO A 50 -3.73 5.73 -0.58
CA PRO A 50 -4.08 6.66 -1.65
C PRO A 50 -3.83 8.14 -1.28
N ALA A 51 -3.99 8.48 0.01
CA ALA A 51 -3.69 9.82 0.50
C ALA A 51 -2.19 10.09 0.50
N PHE A 52 -1.36 9.14 0.94
CA PHE A 52 0.10 9.26 0.86
C PHE A 52 0.59 9.30 -0.58
N ALA A 53 0.05 8.47 -1.47
CA ALA A 53 0.38 8.48 -2.89
C ALA A 53 0.11 9.85 -3.52
N LEU A 54 -1.03 10.47 -3.20
CA LEU A 54 -1.35 11.83 -3.62
C LEU A 54 -0.34 12.85 -3.07
N LEU A 55 -0.03 12.80 -1.78
CA LEU A 55 0.89 13.77 -1.16
C LEU A 55 2.30 13.67 -1.75
N VAL A 56 2.81 12.45 -1.89
CA VAL A 56 4.13 12.20 -2.46
C VAL A 56 4.17 12.62 -3.91
N GLY A 57 3.14 12.27 -4.69
CA GLY A 57 3.06 12.65 -6.09
C GLY A 57 2.91 14.15 -6.30
N PHE A 58 2.13 14.83 -5.46
CA PHE A 58 2.05 16.29 -5.48
C PHE A 58 3.41 16.93 -5.14
N LEU A 59 4.07 16.45 -4.09
CA LEU A 59 5.32 17.05 -3.60
C LEU A 59 6.54 16.75 -4.49
N LEU A 60 6.62 15.54 -5.07
CA LEU A 60 7.79 15.09 -5.81
C LEU A 60 7.63 15.15 -7.34
N LEU A 61 6.39 15.07 -7.84
CA LEU A 61 6.09 15.01 -9.28
C LEU A 61 5.34 16.26 -9.77
N ASP A 62 5.04 17.23 -8.90
CA ASP A 62 4.24 18.42 -9.21
C ASP A 62 2.88 18.06 -9.86
N GLN A 63 2.30 16.94 -9.41
CA GLN A 63 1.13 16.38 -10.07
C GLN A 63 -0.13 17.22 -9.76
N GLU A 64 -0.80 17.72 -10.81
CA GLU A 64 -2.08 18.41 -10.64
C GLU A 64 -3.21 17.38 -10.47
N THR A 65 -3.60 17.17 -9.22
CA THR A 65 -4.73 16.29 -8.92
C THR A 65 -6.01 17.12 -8.86
N GLY A 66 -6.83 17.03 -9.91
CA GLY A 66 -8.10 17.74 -9.98
C GLY A 66 -9.06 17.38 -8.84
N VAL A 67 -10.08 18.22 -8.64
CA VAL A 67 -11.04 18.12 -7.51
C VAL A 67 -11.67 16.73 -7.38
N LEU A 68 -12.01 16.08 -8.51
CA LEU A 68 -12.58 14.74 -8.51
C LEU A 68 -11.62 13.67 -7.95
N GLY A 69 -10.32 13.79 -8.23
CA GLY A 69 -9.32 12.86 -7.70
C GLY A 69 -9.20 12.95 -6.19
N VAL A 70 -9.20 14.17 -5.65
CA VAL A 70 -9.19 14.42 -4.20
C VAL A 70 -10.44 13.84 -3.53
N VAL A 71 -11.62 14.06 -4.11
CA VAL A 71 -12.88 13.53 -3.59
C VAL A 71 -12.88 11.98 -3.62
N GLY A 72 -12.39 11.38 -4.70
CA GLY A 72 -12.27 9.91 -4.81
C GLY A 72 -11.37 9.32 -3.72
N ILE A 73 -10.21 9.94 -3.49
CA ILE A 73 -9.28 9.54 -2.42
C ILE A 73 -9.94 9.67 -1.05
N ALA A 74 -10.61 10.79 -0.78
CA ALA A 74 -11.34 10.99 0.47
C ALA A 74 -12.42 9.92 0.70
N ALA A 75 -13.16 9.55 -0.36
CA ALA A 75 -14.17 8.50 -0.29
C ALA A 75 -13.57 7.12 0.03
N VAL A 76 -12.45 6.75 -0.60
CA VAL A 76 -11.75 5.48 -0.35
C VAL A 76 -11.21 5.42 1.08
N VAL A 77 -10.57 6.49 1.55
CA VAL A 77 -10.07 6.58 2.94
C VAL A 77 -11.23 6.43 3.92
N MET A 78 -12.33 7.17 3.73
CA MET A 78 -13.51 7.09 4.60
C MET A 78 -14.14 5.69 4.61
N ALA A 79 -14.21 5.03 3.46
CA ALA A 79 -14.70 3.66 3.34
C ALA A 79 -13.81 2.67 4.10
N GLY A 80 -12.49 2.79 3.98
CA GLY A 80 -11.53 1.94 4.70
C GLY A 80 -11.64 2.08 6.22
N ILE A 81 -11.74 3.33 6.72
CA ILE A 81 -11.98 3.53 8.16
C ILE A 81 -13.33 2.93 8.55
N GLY A 82 -14.39 3.11 7.76
CA GLY A 82 -15.72 2.53 8.00
C GLY A 82 -15.73 1.00 8.06
N ALA A 83 -15.06 0.33 7.13
CA ALA A 83 -14.92 -1.12 7.08
C ALA A 83 -14.21 -1.66 8.33
N ALA A 84 -13.16 -0.98 8.80
CA ALA A 84 -12.45 -1.37 10.01
C ALA A 84 -13.30 -1.27 11.28
N ARG A 85 -14.24 -0.32 11.36
CA ARG A 85 -15.20 -0.22 12.49
C ARG A 85 -16.29 -1.29 12.42
N ALA A 86 -16.65 -1.74 11.20
CA ALA A 86 -17.71 -2.71 10.96
C ALA A 86 -17.25 -4.18 11.02
N GLY A 87 -15.94 -4.44 11.10
CA GLY A 87 -15.30 -5.77 11.05
C GLY A 87 -15.59 -6.72 12.22
N GLY A 88 -16.54 -6.40 13.11
CA GLY A 88 -16.99 -7.27 14.20
C GLY A 88 -18.02 -8.33 13.80
N ARG A 89 -18.36 -8.50 12.53
CA ARG A 89 -19.18 -9.65 12.10
C ARG A 89 -18.32 -10.90 12.03
N GLU A 90 -18.19 -11.55 13.18
CA GLU A 90 -17.85 -12.96 13.29
C GLU A 90 -18.63 -13.73 12.22
N MET A 91 -17.93 -14.38 11.29
CA MET A 91 -18.57 -15.42 10.48
C MET A 91 -19.05 -16.45 11.47
N ALA A 92 -20.35 -16.43 11.78
CA ALA A 92 -21.00 -17.55 12.42
C ALA A 92 -20.79 -18.73 11.49
N VAL A 93 -19.75 -19.53 11.73
CA VAL A 93 -19.56 -20.83 11.10
C VAL A 93 -20.79 -21.64 11.52
N PRO A 94 -21.71 -21.96 10.60
CA PRO A 94 -22.78 -22.88 10.93
C PRO A 94 -22.07 -24.20 11.20
N LEU A 95 -22.05 -24.61 12.46
CA LEU A 95 -21.67 -25.97 12.81
C LEU A 95 -22.78 -26.86 12.27
N GLU A 96 -22.67 -27.25 11.00
CA GLU A 96 -23.29 -28.48 10.53
C GLU A 96 -22.54 -29.62 11.23
N VAL A 97 -23.03 -29.94 12.42
CA VAL A 97 -22.71 -31.19 13.11
C VAL A 97 -23.54 -32.26 12.43
N GLY A 98 -22.88 -33.04 11.57
CA GLY A 98 -23.36 -34.29 11.00
C GLY A 98 -22.31 -35.36 11.16
#